data_AF-A0A7S2T5S1-F1
#
_entry.id   AF-A0A7S2T5S1-F1
#
_cell.length_a   1.000
_cell.length_b   1.000
_cell.length_c   1.000
_cell.angle_alpha   90.00
_cell.angle_beta   90.00
_cell.angle_gamma   90.00
#
_symmetry.space_group_name_H-M   'P 1'
#
loop_
_entity.id
_entity.type
_entity.pdbx_description
1 polymer ?
#
loop_
_entity_poly.entity_id
_entity_poly.type
_entity_poly.pdbx_seq_one_letter_code
_entity_poly.pdbx_strand_id
1 'polypeptide(L)'
;CSRFLDRLAEMVPAKYFVDTGKVQDTGSQFWHSKSVKAQKKQEAAREGKLRKRDKFDPENAKSTTEKQAEAFKESKRAKARKGGADVDEEDVQFQKVEFNVKYQGGKEPSGAERSQRKKTKQALLKAALKKKEKAAEDKGNEAAWGDAFDRAEGKKVFNDPKKLQKAIKREKKQKEKKSEKWKTIEEDQKAKRDEKQKKRTTNLKERTAKKIQRKINRKK
;
A
#
# COMPACT_ATOMS: atom_id res chain seq x y z
N CYS A 1 23.82 -48.29 -34.93
CA CYS A 1 23.13 -47.00 -34.72
C CYS A 1 21.72 -47.28 -34.19
N SER A 2 21.39 -46.77 -33.01
CA SER A 2 20.18 -47.17 -32.27
C SER A 2 18.93 -46.49 -32.81
N ARG A 3 18.06 -47.26 -33.48
CA ARG A 3 16.74 -46.81 -33.99
C ARG A 3 15.81 -46.21 -32.92
N PHE A 4 16.13 -46.44 -31.66
CA PHE A 4 15.47 -45.83 -30.52
C PHE A 4 15.69 -44.31 -30.47
N LEU A 5 16.92 -43.84 -30.72
CA LEU A 5 17.23 -42.40 -30.67
C LEU A 5 16.57 -41.66 -31.84
N ASP A 6 16.50 -42.27 -33.02
CA ASP A 6 15.84 -41.68 -34.19
C ASP A 6 14.34 -41.47 -33.94
N ARG A 7 13.65 -42.46 -33.38
CA ARG A 7 12.22 -42.37 -33.04
C ARG A 7 11.94 -41.38 -31.90
N LEU A 8 12.88 -41.21 -30.97
CA LEU A 8 12.77 -40.23 -29.90
C LEU A 8 12.91 -38.80 -30.44
N ALA A 9 13.84 -38.59 -31.38
CA ALA A 9 14.06 -37.30 -32.04
C ALA A 9 12.85 -36.90 -32.91
N GLU A 10 12.15 -37.85 -33.52
CA GLU A 10 10.91 -37.59 -34.27
C GLU A 10 9.72 -37.22 -33.36
N MET A 11 9.67 -37.76 -32.14
CA MET A 11 8.56 -37.54 -31.21
C MET A 11 8.58 -36.14 -30.59
N VAL A 12 9.76 -35.54 -30.43
CA VAL A 12 9.92 -34.22 -29.83
C VAL A 12 10.09 -33.19 -30.95
N PRO A 13 9.17 -32.21 -31.11
CA PRO A 13 9.27 -31.22 -32.18
C PRO A 13 10.63 -30.50 -32.20
N ALA A 14 11.19 -30.31 -33.40
CA ALA A 14 12.51 -29.69 -33.60
C ALA A 14 12.66 -28.30 -32.95
N LYS A 15 11.55 -27.60 -32.67
CA LYS A 15 11.50 -26.35 -31.91
C LYS A 15 12.21 -26.42 -30.54
N TYR A 16 12.30 -27.59 -29.93
CA TYR A 16 12.91 -27.78 -28.62
C TYR A 16 14.40 -28.15 -28.66
N PHE A 17 14.93 -28.56 -29.83
CA PHE A 17 16.34 -28.92 -30.00
C PHE A 17 17.13 -27.88 -30.80
N VAL A 18 16.46 -27.10 -31.64
CA VAL A 18 17.08 -25.97 -32.33
C VAL A 18 17.15 -24.83 -31.33
N ASP A 19 18.35 -24.56 -30.82
CA ASP A 19 18.63 -23.33 -30.08
C ASP A 19 18.51 -22.17 -31.07
N THR A 20 17.28 -21.64 -31.22
CA THR A 20 16.93 -20.69 -32.29
C THR A 20 17.60 -19.32 -32.15
N GLY A 21 18.72 -19.16 -31.43
CA GLY A 21 19.45 -17.90 -31.22
C GLY A 21 18.64 -16.77 -30.57
N LYS A 22 17.33 -16.93 -30.47
CA LYS A 22 16.40 -16.20 -29.65
C LYS A 22 16.55 -16.80 -28.28
N VAL A 23 17.64 -16.40 -27.61
CA VAL A 23 17.65 -16.32 -26.16
C VAL A 23 16.38 -15.56 -25.83
N GLN A 24 15.32 -16.30 -25.46
CA GLN A 24 14.27 -15.68 -24.71
C GLN A 24 15.00 -15.15 -23.50
N ASP A 25 15.02 -13.83 -23.36
CA ASP A 25 15.50 -13.14 -22.17
C ASP A 25 14.49 -13.39 -21.02
N THR A 26 14.12 -14.66 -20.85
CA THR A 26 13.56 -15.26 -19.63
C THR A 26 14.67 -15.50 -18.62
N GLY A 27 15.86 -14.92 -18.85
CA GLY A 27 16.88 -14.63 -17.86
C GLY A 27 16.37 -13.64 -16.83
N SER A 28 15.35 -14.08 -16.08
CA SER A 28 14.93 -13.62 -14.77
C SER A 28 15.26 -12.15 -14.45
N GLN A 29 14.22 -11.31 -14.43
CA GLN A 29 14.26 -9.90 -13.97
C GLN A 29 14.96 -9.69 -12.60
N PHE A 30 15.25 -10.77 -11.87
CA PHE A 30 15.84 -10.82 -10.56
C PHE A 30 17.37 -11.07 -10.53
N TRP A 31 17.97 -11.58 -11.61
CA TRP A 31 19.37 -12.03 -11.61
C TRP A 31 20.28 -11.13 -12.44
N HIS A 32 20.14 -9.83 -12.25
CA HIS A 32 21.19 -8.89 -12.64
C HIS A 32 22.41 -9.06 -11.73
N SER A 33 23.61 -9.01 -12.32
CA SER A 33 24.87 -8.95 -11.56
C SER A 33 24.89 -7.73 -10.64
N LYS A 34 25.73 -7.76 -9.59
CA LYS A 34 25.82 -6.64 -8.62
C LYS A 34 26.11 -5.30 -9.31
N SER A 35 26.92 -5.30 -10.37
CA SER A 35 27.25 -4.10 -11.16
C SER A 35 26.05 -3.58 -11.96
N VAL A 36 25.31 -4.46 -12.63
CA VAL A 36 24.11 -4.08 -13.41
C VAL A 36 23.00 -3.55 -12.48
N LYS A 37 22.83 -4.14 -11.29
CA LYS A 37 21.89 -3.63 -10.27
C LYS A 37 22.28 -2.23 -9.79
N ALA A 38 23.57 -1.98 -9.59
CA ALA A 38 24.06 -0.68 -9.17
C ALA A 38 23.84 0.40 -10.26
N GLN A 39 24.12 0.07 -11.52
CA GLN A 39 23.90 0.98 -12.65
C GLN A 39 22.43 1.35 -12.82
N LYS A 40 21.52 0.36 -12.85
CA LYS A 40 20.07 0.62 -12.94
C LYS A 40 19.54 1.47 -11.78
N LYS A 41 20.07 1.25 -10.57
CA LYS A 41 19.71 2.08 -9.40
C LYS A 41 20.21 3.51 -9.52
N GLN A 42 21.40 3.72 -10.07
CA GLN A 42 21.94 5.06 -10.33
C GLN A 42 21.15 5.78 -11.42
N GLU A 43 20.79 5.09 -12.50
CA GLU A 43 19.94 5.61 -13.58
C GLU A 43 18.57 6.01 -13.06
N ALA A 44 17.88 5.12 -12.33
CA ALA A 44 16.59 5.42 -11.73
C ALA A 44 16.66 6.61 -10.74
N ALA A 45 17.77 6.74 -10.00
CA ALA A 45 17.98 7.88 -9.11
C ALA A 45 18.22 9.20 -9.87
N ARG A 46 18.95 9.16 -11.01
CA ARG A 46 19.19 10.31 -11.89
C ARG A 46 17.90 10.74 -12.58
N GLU A 47 17.15 9.80 -13.13
CA GLU A 47 15.83 10.04 -13.72
C GLU A 47 14.84 10.59 -12.69
N GLY A 48 14.82 10.03 -11.48
CA GLY A 48 13.96 10.52 -10.41
C GLY A 48 14.29 11.97 -10.00
N LYS A 49 15.56 12.38 -10.07
CA LYS A 49 15.97 13.78 -9.86
C LYS A 49 15.60 14.66 -11.04
N LEU A 50 15.79 14.18 -12.26
CA LEU A 50 15.42 14.90 -13.48
C LEU A 50 13.91 15.16 -13.53
N ARG A 51 13.09 14.14 -13.33
CA ARG A 51 11.62 14.26 -13.28
C ARG A 51 11.13 15.24 -12.21
N LYS A 52 11.80 15.28 -11.05
CA LYS A 52 11.48 16.27 -10.01
C LYS A 52 11.86 17.68 -10.46
N ARG A 53 13.02 17.83 -11.11
CA ARG A 53 13.47 19.12 -11.63
C ARG A 53 12.55 19.63 -12.72
N ASP A 54 12.21 18.78 -13.70
CA ASP A 54 11.31 19.13 -14.80
C ASP A 54 9.89 19.48 -14.31
N LYS A 55 9.43 18.86 -13.22
CA LYS A 55 8.14 19.18 -12.59
C LYS A 55 8.12 20.58 -11.97
N PHE A 56 9.27 21.08 -11.53
CA PHE A 56 9.39 22.37 -10.84
C PHE A 56 10.15 23.42 -11.67
N ASP A 57 10.41 23.14 -12.94
CA ASP A 57 11.05 24.08 -13.86
C ASP A 57 10.02 25.10 -14.36
N PRO A 58 10.21 26.41 -14.10
CA PRO A 58 9.30 27.45 -14.58
C PRO A 58 9.23 27.53 -16.11
N GLU A 59 10.28 27.12 -16.84
CA GLU A 59 10.31 27.14 -18.31
C GLU A 59 9.47 26.02 -18.94
N ASN A 60 9.27 24.92 -18.21
CA ASN A 60 8.44 23.78 -18.65
C ASN A 60 7.03 23.79 -18.01
N ALA A 61 6.69 24.87 -17.29
CA ALA A 61 5.41 24.99 -16.63
C ALA A 61 4.30 25.30 -17.63
N LYS A 62 3.69 24.26 -18.19
CA LYS A 62 2.52 24.39 -19.09
C LYS A 62 1.43 25.25 -18.45
N SER A 63 0.86 26.17 -19.22
CA SER A 63 -0.26 27.00 -18.79
C SER A 63 -1.49 26.14 -18.46
N THR A 64 -2.40 26.65 -17.62
CA THR A 64 -3.64 25.93 -17.25
C THR A 64 -4.46 25.58 -18.49
N THR A 65 -4.48 26.45 -19.49
CA THR A 65 -5.15 26.23 -20.79
C THR A 65 -4.51 25.11 -21.60
N GLU A 66 -3.18 25.06 -21.63
CA GLU A 66 -2.42 24.01 -22.33
C GLU A 66 -2.61 22.64 -21.67
N LYS A 67 -2.63 22.59 -20.33
CA LYS A 67 -2.91 21.37 -19.56
C LYS A 67 -4.31 20.82 -19.84
N GLN A 68 -5.30 21.71 -19.96
CA GLN A 68 -6.68 21.33 -20.31
C GLN A 68 -6.75 20.82 -21.75
N ALA A 69 -6.07 21.48 -22.70
CA ALA A 69 -6.02 21.07 -24.09
C ALA A 69 -5.30 19.71 -24.28
N GLU A 70 -4.23 19.45 -23.53
CA GLU A 70 -3.54 18.16 -23.53
C GLU A 70 -4.40 17.03 -22.95
N ALA A 71 -5.07 17.29 -21.82
CA ALA A 71 -5.99 16.31 -21.21
C ALA A 71 -7.16 15.97 -22.15
N PHE A 72 -7.69 16.96 -22.88
CA PHE A 72 -8.73 16.75 -23.88
C PHE A 72 -8.23 15.96 -25.09
N LYS A 73 -7.00 16.23 -25.57
CA LYS A 73 -6.37 15.44 -26.64
C LYS A 73 -6.10 14.01 -26.22
N GLU A 74 -5.65 13.80 -24.99
CA GLU A 74 -5.39 12.48 -24.43
C GLU A 74 -6.68 11.68 -24.23
N SER A 75 -7.74 12.31 -23.72
CA SER A 75 -9.06 11.68 -23.58
C SER A 75 -9.69 11.35 -24.95
N LYS A 76 -9.56 12.23 -25.94
CA LYS A 76 -10.00 11.97 -27.33
C LYS A 76 -9.22 10.82 -27.96
N ARG A 77 -7.89 10.76 -27.76
CA ARG A 77 -7.05 9.66 -28.25
C ARG A 77 -7.34 8.34 -27.53
N ALA A 78 -7.69 8.39 -26.24
CA ALA A 78 -8.11 7.23 -25.47
C ALA A 78 -9.51 6.72 -25.89
N LYS A 79 -10.46 7.63 -26.17
CA LYS A 79 -11.77 7.28 -26.74
C LYS A 79 -11.65 6.70 -28.15
N ALA A 80 -10.81 7.28 -29.02
CA ALA A 80 -10.57 6.78 -30.38
C ALA A 80 -9.96 5.36 -30.40
N ARG A 81 -9.17 5.01 -29.38
CA ARG A 81 -8.59 3.66 -29.21
C ARG A 81 -9.57 2.60 -28.73
N LYS A 82 -10.76 2.99 -28.25
CA LYS A 82 -11.72 2.06 -27.63
C LYS A 82 -13.02 1.84 -28.42
N GLY A 83 -13.12 2.32 -29.66
CA GLY A 83 -14.33 2.18 -30.48
C GLY A 83 -15.45 3.06 -29.92
N GLY A 84 -15.71 4.18 -30.59
CA GLY A 84 -16.58 5.24 -30.08
C GLY A 84 -18.05 4.86 -29.98
N ALA A 85 -18.70 5.38 -28.94
CA ALA A 85 -20.07 5.84 -29.02
C ALA A 85 -20.04 7.34 -28.72
N ASP A 86 -20.52 8.13 -29.69
CA ASP A 86 -20.88 9.54 -29.52
C ASP A 86 -21.89 9.64 -28.38
N VAL A 87 -21.60 10.50 -27.40
CA VAL A 87 -22.56 10.94 -26.39
C VAL A 87 -22.40 12.45 -26.35
N ASP A 88 -23.49 13.11 -26.72
CA ASP A 88 -23.62 14.55 -26.92
C ASP A 88 -23.10 15.38 -25.74
N GLU A 89 -22.55 16.54 -26.12
CA GLU A 89 -22.13 17.63 -25.25
C GLU A 89 -23.35 18.28 -24.57
N GLU A 90 -23.82 17.73 -23.44
CA GLU A 90 -24.55 18.54 -22.44
C GLU A 90 -24.66 17.94 -21.02
N ASP A 91 -24.14 16.73 -20.75
CA ASP A 91 -24.11 16.17 -19.40
C ASP A 91 -22.71 16.20 -18.77
N VAL A 92 -22.28 17.37 -18.30
CA VAL A 92 -21.26 17.43 -17.23
C VAL A 92 -21.94 17.08 -15.90
N GLN A 93 -22.37 15.82 -15.78
CA GLN A 93 -22.69 15.25 -14.49
C GLN A 93 -21.36 15.05 -13.74
N PHE A 94 -21.11 15.88 -12.73
CA PHE A 94 -20.15 15.52 -11.69
C PHE A 94 -20.53 14.13 -11.21
N GLN A 95 -19.67 13.14 -11.45
CA GLN A 95 -19.86 11.80 -10.95
C GLN A 95 -19.83 11.90 -9.43
N LYS A 96 -21.01 12.09 -8.83
CA LYS A 96 -21.24 11.91 -7.41
C LYS A 96 -20.93 10.44 -7.19
N VAL A 97 -19.74 10.16 -6.70
CA VAL A 97 -19.36 8.84 -6.22
C VAL A 97 -20.19 8.63 -4.95
N GLU A 98 -21.46 8.26 -5.15
CA GLU A 98 -22.28 7.69 -4.12
C GLU A 98 -21.63 6.34 -3.81
N PHE A 99 -20.87 6.30 -2.73
CA PHE A 99 -20.59 5.05 -2.06
C PHE A 99 -21.94 4.45 -1.71
N ASN A 100 -22.43 3.55 -2.55
CA ASN A 100 -23.53 2.65 -2.25
C ASN A 100 -23.09 1.70 -1.13
N VAL A 101 -22.89 2.24 0.08
CA VAL A 101 -23.03 1.50 1.32
C VAL A 101 -24.52 1.54 1.66
N LYS A 102 -25.32 0.95 0.77
CA LYS A 102 -26.67 0.52 1.15
C LYS A 102 -26.46 -0.67 2.08
N TYR A 103 -26.51 -0.40 3.38
CA TYR A 103 -26.96 -1.41 4.35
C TYR A 103 -28.41 -1.74 3.98
N GLN A 104 -28.59 -2.66 3.05
CA GLN A 104 -29.84 -3.36 2.87
C GLN A 104 -29.55 -4.82 3.22
N GLY A 105 -30.19 -5.29 4.29
CA GLY A 105 -30.23 -6.69 4.64
C GLY A 105 -30.83 -7.46 3.47
N GLY A 106 -29.95 -8.10 2.70
CA GLY A 106 -30.30 -8.91 1.55
C GLY A 106 -29.32 -10.07 1.48
N LYS A 107 -29.83 -11.26 1.75
CA LYS A 107 -29.11 -12.53 1.69
C LYS A 107 -28.97 -12.92 0.23
N GLU A 108 -27.83 -12.62 -0.39
CA GLU A 108 -27.41 -13.28 -1.62
C GLU A 108 -26.31 -14.32 -1.34
N PRO A 109 -26.44 -15.55 -1.88
CA PRO A 109 -25.44 -16.60 -1.74
C PRO A 109 -24.58 -16.69 -3.00
N SER A 110 -23.27 -16.43 -2.89
CA SER A 110 -22.23 -17.24 -3.55
C SER A 110 -20.81 -16.72 -3.28
N GLY A 111 -19.96 -17.63 -2.81
CA GLY A 111 -18.57 -17.73 -3.26
C GLY A 111 -17.47 -17.01 -2.50
N ALA A 112 -17.72 -15.89 -1.82
CA ALA A 112 -16.70 -15.25 -1.00
C ALA A 112 -16.94 -15.57 0.47
N GLU A 113 -16.16 -16.51 1.04
CA GLU A 113 -16.03 -16.62 2.49
C GLU A 113 -15.75 -15.22 3.03
N ARG A 114 -16.77 -14.59 3.63
CA ARG A 114 -16.60 -13.36 4.39
C ARG A 114 -15.55 -13.71 5.43
N SER A 115 -14.30 -13.25 5.21
CA SER A 115 -13.17 -13.48 6.11
C SER A 115 -13.67 -13.23 7.52
N GLN A 116 -13.96 -14.32 8.23
CA GLN A 116 -14.55 -14.26 9.56
C GLN A 116 -13.59 -13.42 10.39
N ARG A 117 -14.03 -12.23 10.84
CA ARG A 117 -13.16 -11.32 11.59
C ARG A 117 -12.58 -12.12 12.75
N LYS A 118 -11.25 -12.26 12.76
CA LYS A 118 -10.55 -13.04 13.79
C LYS A 118 -11.02 -12.55 15.16
N LYS A 119 -11.54 -13.47 15.98
CA LYS A 119 -12.02 -13.15 17.34
C LYS A 119 -10.93 -12.38 18.09
N THR A 120 -11.34 -11.36 18.86
CA THR A 120 -10.39 -10.57 19.65
C THR A 120 -9.67 -11.47 20.65
N LYS A 121 -8.43 -11.15 21.02
CA LYS A 121 -7.66 -11.94 22.01
C LYS A 121 -8.37 -12.05 23.36
N GLN A 122 -9.19 -11.06 23.71
CA GLN A 122 -10.03 -11.08 24.91
C GLN A 122 -11.17 -12.10 24.78
N ALA A 123 -11.84 -12.17 23.62
CA ALA A 123 -12.86 -13.18 23.35
C ALA A 123 -12.26 -14.59 23.34
N LEU A 124 -11.07 -14.76 22.76
CA LEU A 124 -10.33 -16.03 22.81
C LEU A 124 -9.97 -16.42 24.25
N LEU A 125 -9.60 -15.47 25.11
CA LEU A 125 -9.30 -15.74 26.51
C LEU A 125 -10.53 -16.22 27.27
N LYS A 126 -11.68 -15.57 27.06
CA LYS A 126 -12.96 -16.00 27.65
C LYS A 126 -13.35 -17.40 27.16
N ALA A 127 -13.20 -17.68 25.87
CA ALA A 127 -13.47 -18.99 25.30
C ALA A 127 -12.53 -20.08 25.84
N ALA A 128 -11.24 -19.78 25.97
CA ALA A 128 -10.24 -20.69 26.55
C ALA A 128 -10.52 -21.02 28.01
N LEU A 129 -10.93 -20.03 28.83
CA LEU A 129 -11.31 -20.27 30.22
C LEU A 129 -12.56 -21.16 30.31
N LYS A 130 -13.60 -20.86 29.53
CA LYS A 130 -14.81 -21.70 29.47
C LYS A 130 -14.51 -23.12 29.00
N LYS A 131 -13.61 -23.29 28.02
CA LYS A 131 -13.22 -24.61 27.54
C LYS A 131 -12.42 -25.37 28.60
N LYS A 132 -11.56 -24.69 29.36
CA LYS A 132 -10.82 -25.30 30.46
C LYS A 132 -11.73 -25.73 31.61
N GLU A 133 -12.76 -24.94 31.91
CA GLU A 133 -13.78 -25.28 32.92
C GLU A 133 -14.57 -26.53 32.51
N LYS A 134 -15.06 -26.58 31.26
CA LYS A 134 -15.75 -27.75 30.71
C LYS A 134 -14.85 -28.99 30.66
N ALA A 135 -13.60 -28.85 30.23
CA ALA A 135 -12.65 -29.95 30.22
C ALA A 135 -12.28 -30.48 31.62
N ALA A 136 -12.54 -29.71 32.69
CA ALA A 136 -12.37 -30.19 34.06
C ALA A 136 -13.59 -31.02 34.53
N GLU A 137 -14.75 -30.83 33.91
CA GLU A 137 -15.98 -31.58 34.16
C GLU A 137 -16.06 -32.85 33.28
N ASP A 138 -15.45 -32.81 32.09
CA ASP A 138 -15.39 -33.91 31.15
C ASP A 138 -14.43 -35.03 31.61
N LYS A 139 -14.97 -36.12 32.16
CA LYS A 139 -14.20 -37.31 32.60
C LYS A 139 -13.51 -38.08 31.46
N GLY A 140 -13.88 -37.82 30.20
CA GLY A 140 -13.52 -38.66 29.05
C GLY A 140 -12.44 -38.09 28.10
N ASN A 141 -11.80 -36.97 28.40
CA ASN A 141 -10.83 -36.29 27.51
C ASN A 141 -11.34 -35.93 26.10
N GLU A 142 -12.65 -36.00 25.83
CA GLU A 142 -13.24 -35.80 24.51
C GLU A 142 -12.88 -34.42 23.91
N ALA A 143 -12.89 -33.38 24.75
CA ALA A 143 -12.46 -32.04 24.37
C ALA A 143 -10.98 -31.95 23.93
N ALA A 144 -10.11 -32.80 24.50
CA ALA A 144 -8.69 -32.88 24.17
C ALA A 144 -8.45 -33.63 22.84
N TRP A 145 -9.22 -34.69 22.58
CA TRP A 145 -9.19 -35.41 21.31
C TRP A 145 -9.72 -34.55 20.15
N GLY A 146 -10.81 -33.82 20.35
CA GLY A 146 -11.31 -32.85 19.37
C GLY A 146 -10.27 -31.76 19.05
N ASP A 147 -9.57 -31.23 20.06
CA ASP A 147 -8.48 -30.29 19.85
C ASP A 147 -7.28 -30.91 19.11
N ALA A 148 -6.99 -32.19 19.34
CA ALA A 148 -5.92 -32.90 18.63
C ALA A 148 -6.27 -33.08 17.16
N PHE A 149 -7.53 -33.44 16.86
CA PHE A 149 -8.04 -33.56 15.50
C PHE A 149 -8.02 -32.21 14.77
N ASP A 150 -8.53 -31.14 15.40
CA ASP A 150 -8.48 -29.79 14.82
C ASP A 150 -7.03 -29.36 14.50
N ARG A 151 -6.06 -29.70 15.35
CA ARG A 151 -4.64 -29.42 15.09
C ARG A 151 -4.09 -30.26 13.93
N ALA A 152 -4.47 -31.54 13.84
CA ALA A 152 -4.05 -32.44 12.75
C ALA A 152 -4.63 -31.97 11.39
N GLU A 153 -5.85 -31.44 11.39
CA GLU A 153 -6.48 -30.79 10.23
C GLU A 153 -5.81 -29.44 9.87
N GLY A 154 -4.90 -28.93 10.71
CA GLY A 154 -4.19 -27.67 10.48
C GLY A 154 -4.93 -26.42 10.99
N LYS A 155 -6.02 -26.58 11.74
CA LYS A 155 -6.74 -25.45 12.37
C LYS A 155 -5.92 -24.88 13.53
N LYS A 156 -5.88 -23.55 13.62
CA LYS A 156 -5.14 -22.83 14.68
C LYS A 156 -5.93 -22.81 15.98
N VAL A 157 -5.58 -23.69 16.90
CA VAL A 157 -6.21 -23.82 18.23
C VAL A 157 -5.55 -22.89 19.26
N PHE A 158 -6.31 -21.92 19.81
CA PHE A 158 -5.83 -20.93 20.78
C PHE A 158 -6.47 -21.11 22.17
N ASN A 159 -6.13 -22.20 22.86
CA ASN A 159 -6.81 -22.57 24.13
C ASN A 159 -5.99 -22.27 25.40
N ASP A 160 -4.77 -21.71 25.29
CA ASP A 160 -3.91 -21.45 26.45
C ASP A 160 -4.19 -20.07 27.10
N PRO A 161 -4.83 -20.00 28.28
CA PRO A 161 -5.20 -18.71 28.89
C PRO A 161 -3.98 -17.87 29.27
N LYS A 162 -2.91 -18.49 29.78
CA LYS A 162 -1.66 -17.81 30.14
C LYS A 162 -0.98 -17.16 28.92
N LYS A 163 -0.99 -17.83 27.75
CA LYS A 163 -0.40 -17.28 26.51
C LYS A 163 -1.23 -16.12 25.99
N LEU A 164 -2.57 -16.22 26.03
CA LEU A 164 -3.47 -15.15 25.64
C LEU A 164 -3.35 -13.91 26.54
N GLN A 165 -3.22 -14.08 27.85
CA GLN A 165 -2.94 -12.98 28.79
C GLN A 165 -1.61 -12.28 28.46
N LYS A 166 -0.53 -13.04 28.22
CA LYS A 166 0.77 -12.47 27.82
C LYS A 166 0.66 -11.72 26.49
N ALA A 167 -0.09 -12.24 25.52
CA ALA A 167 -0.31 -11.59 24.23
C ALA A 167 -1.08 -10.27 24.37
N ILE A 168 -2.09 -10.21 25.23
CA ILE A 168 -2.84 -8.97 25.55
C ILE A 168 -1.90 -7.95 26.20
N LYS A 169 -1.09 -8.36 27.18
CA LYS A 169 -0.11 -7.47 27.85
C LYS A 169 0.90 -6.89 26.85
N ARG A 170 1.44 -7.72 25.95
CA ARG A 170 2.36 -7.25 24.89
C ARG A 170 1.69 -6.26 23.95
N GLU A 171 0.45 -6.51 23.58
CA GLU A 171 -0.30 -5.60 22.71
C GLU A 171 -0.57 -4.25 23.37
N LYS A 172 -0.93 -4.22 24.66
CA LYS A 172 -1.08 -2.97 25.43
C LYS A 172 0.22 -2.17 25.44
N LYS A 173 1.35 -2.82 25.80
CA LYS A 173 2.68 -2.18 25.78
C LYS A 173 3.05 -1.65 24.39
N GLN A 174 2.71 -2.37 23.33
CA GLN A 174 2.95 -1.88 21.96
C GLN A 174 2.09 -0.68 21.60
N LYS A 175 0.82 -0.64 22.06
CA LYS A 175 -0.07 0.50 21.85
C LYS A 175 0.42 1.74 22.62
N GLU A 176 0.84 1.58 23.87
CA GLU A 176 1.45 2.64 24.68
C GLU A 176 2.68 3.22 23.97
N LYS A 177 3.67 2.38 23.64
CA LYS A 177 4.87 2.80 22.89
C LYS A 177 4.57 3.48 21.57
N LYS A 178 3.54 3.02 20.85
CA LYS A 178 3.09 3.67 19.62
C LYS A 178 2.51 5.04 19.95
N SER A 179 1.60 5.14 20.90
CA SER A 179 0.99 6.42 21.29
C SER A 179 2.01 7.45 21.76
N GLU A 180 3.02 7.05 22.53
CA GLU A 180 4.12 7.90 22.94
C GLU A 180 4.91 8.43 21.73
N LYS A 181 5.29 7.54 20.81
CA LYS A 181 5.97 7.93 19.56
C LYS A 181 5.15 8.88 18.70
N TRP A 182 3.83 8.69 18.65
CA TRP A 182 2.94 9.59 17.91
C TRP A 182 2.87 10.97 18.57
N LYS A 183 2.82 11.03 19.91
CA LYS A 183 2.88 12.29 20.66
C LYS A 183 4.21 13.02 20.42
N THR A 184 5.34 12.32 20.47
CA THR A 184 6.64 12.97 20.19
C THR A 184 6.72 13.52 18.77
N ILE A 185 6.19 12.78 17.78
CA ILE A 185 6.13 13.26 16.40
C ILE A 185 5.24 14.50 16.27
N GLU A 186 4.09 14.51 16.96
CA GLU A 186 3.16 15.65 16.95
C GLU A 186 3.78 16.89 17.60
N GLU A 187 4.47 16.72 18.74
CA GLU A 187 5.21 17.77 19.43
C GLU A 187 6.33 18.34 18.57
N ASP A 188 7.15 17.49 17.93
CA ASP A 188 8.20 17.90 17.00
C ASP A 188 7.64 18.71 15.82
N GLN A 189 6.52 18.27 15.25
CA GLN A 189 5.85 18.99 14.17
C GLN A 189 5.31 20.34 14.64
N LYS A 190 4.73 20.40 15.84
CA LYS A 190 4.26 21.64 16.45
C LYS A 190 5.41 22.61 16.70
N ALA A 191 6.50 22.15 17.32
CA ALA A 191 7.70 22.95 17.57
C ALA A 191 8.28 23.54 16.27
N LYS A 192 8.39 22.72 15.21
CA LYS A 192 8.83 23.19 13.88
C LYS A 192 7.90 24.23 13.27
N ARG A 193 6.58 24.08 13.45
CA ARG A 193 5.60 25.09 13.00
C ARG A 193 5.75 26.38 13.79
N ASP A 194 5.86 26.30 15.11
CA ASP A 194 5.99 27.45 16.00
C ASP A 194 7.30 28.20 15.76
N GLU A 195 8.42 27.49 15.53
CA GLU A 195 9.70 28.11 15.19
C GLU A 195 9.63 28.88 13.86
N LYS A 196 8.99 28.31 12.83
CA LYS A 196 8.76 29.00 11.55
C LYS A 196 7.86 30.21 11.72
N GLN A 197 6.81 30.11 12.55
CA GLN A 197 5.94 31.23 12.86
C GLN A 197 6.70 32.33 13.61
N LYS A 198 7.51 31.99 14.62
CA LYS A 198 8.38 32.94 15.33
C LYS A 198 9.34 33.66 14.38
N LYS A 199 10.04 32.92 13.50
CA LYS A 199 10.91 33.52 12.47
C LYS A 199 10.14 34.45 11.53
N ARG A 200 8.90 34.11 11.16
CA ARG A 200 8.06 34.98 10.33
C ARG A 200 7.66 36.25 11.09
N THR A 201 7.27 36.14 12.36
CA THR A 201 6.86 37.31 13.15
C THR A 201 8.04 38.24 13.43
N THR A 202 9.23 37.71 13.71
CA THR A 202 10.46 38.52 13.86
C THR A 202 10.79 39.24 12.55
N ASN A 203 10.81 38.55 11.42
CA ASN A 203 11.09 39.15 10.11
C ASN A 203 10.06 40.22 9.72
N LEU A 204 8.79 40.03 10.06
CA LEU A 204 7.75 41.03 9.84
C LEU A 204 7.95 42.26 10.73
N LYS A 205 8.25 42.07 12.03
CA LYS A 205 8.57 43.15 12.97
C LYS A 205 9.80 43.95 12.54
N GLU A 206 10.84 43.28 12.07
CA GLU A 206 12.03 43.95 11.53
C GLU A 206 11.70 44.74 10.26
N ARG A 207 10.88 44.19 9.37
CA ARG A 207 10.43 44.90 8.17
C ARG A 207 9.60 46.13 8.50
N THR A 208 8.69 46.04 9.47
CA THR A 208 7.90 47.20 9.92
C THR A 208 8.78 48.24 10.61
N ALA A 209 9.67 47.84 11.50
CA ALA A 209 10.63 48.73 12.15
C ALA A 209 11.52 49.46 11.13
N LYS A 210 12.09 48.75 10.14
CA LYS A 210 12.86 49.35 9.04
C LYS A 210 12.03 50.34 8.21
N LYS A 211 10.75 50.05 7.94
CA LYS A 211 9.84 50.98 7.25
C LYS A 211 9.59 52.25 8.07
N ILE A 212 9.38 52.12 9.38
CA ILE A 212 9.20 53.25 10.30
C ILE A 212 10.48 54.10 10.32
N GLN A 213 11.65 53.48 10.49
CA GLN A 213 12.93 54.17 10.50
C GLN A 213 13.20 54.94 9.20
N ARG A 214 12.92 54.34 8.04
CA ARG A 214 13.04 55.02 6.73
C ARG A 214 12.12 56.25 6.63
N LYS A 215 10.90 56.18 7.16
CA LYS A 215 9.99 57.32 7.20
C LYS A 215 10.47 58.44 8.12
N ILE A 216 11.06 58.08 9.27
CA ILE A 216 11.66 59.05 10.20
C ILE A 216 12.87 59.72 9.53
N ASN A 217 13.78 58.95 8.94
CA ASN A 217 14.97 59.48 8.28
C ASN A 217 14.65 60.37 7.07
N ARG A 218 13.53 60.14 6.37
CA ARG A 218 13.09 61.00 5.25
C ARG A 218 12.47 62.33 5.71
N LYS A 219 12.06 62.43 6.98
CA LYS A 219 11.44 63.64 7.55
C LYS A 219 12.44 64.56 8.25
N LYS A 220 13.63 64.06 8.58
CA LYS A 220 14.79 64.87 8.99
C LYS A 220 15.54 65.32 7.75
#